data_AF-A0A1E3WF29-F1
#
_entry.id   AF-A0A1E3WF29-F1
#
_cell.length_a   1.000
_cell.length_b   1.000
_cell.length_c   1.000
_cell.angle_alpha   90.00
_cell.angle_beta   90.00
_cell.angle_gamma   90.00
#
_symmetry.space_group_name_H-M   'P 1'
#
loop_
_entity.id
_entity.type
_entity.pdbx_description
1 polymer ?
#
loop_
_entity_poly.entity_id
_entity_poly.type
_entity_poly.pdbx_seq_one_letter_code
_entity_poly.pdbx_strand_id
1 'polypeptide(L)'
;MKIVGVTACISGVAHTYMAAELLEKTAHKLGYIACIETQGALGSENTLTEEQIEAADVALIVADINIEGEDRFEKSRIVSLSIASFLRDPTVAMQAVEKLRSAPPKTRIQL
;
A
#
# COMPACT_ATOMS: atom_id res chain seq x y z
N MET A 1 12.95 5.91 3.44
CA MET A 1 11.98 4.94 3.98
C MET A 1 11.62 3.99 2.87
N LYS A 2 11.46 2.71 3.18
CA LYS A 2 11.01 1.68 2.24
C LYS A 2 9.55 1.37 2.53
N ILE A 3 8.69 1.50 1.54
CA ILE A 3 7.28 1.16 1.65
C ILE A 3 6.94 0.10 0.63
N VAL A 4 6.07 -0.81 1.03
CA VAL A 4 5.42 -1.75 0.10
C VAL A 4 3.94 -1.41 0.03
N GLY A 5 3.37 -1.48 -1.16
CA GLY A 5 1.99 -1.11 -1.43
C GLY A 5 1.22 -2.25 -2.08
N VAL A 6 -0.04 -2.43 -1.72
CA VAL A 6 -0.98 -3.26 -2.49
C VAL A 6 -2.16 -2.38 -2.88
N THR A 7 -2.51 -2.37 -4.15
CA THR A 7 -3.69 -1.67 -4.66
C THR A 7 -4.70 -2.69 -5.18
N ALA A 8 -5.97 -2.59 -4.78
CA ALA A 8 -6.99 -3.54 -5.26
C ALA A 8 -8.39 -2.93 -5.36
N CYS A 9 -9.04 -3.11 -6.52
CA CYS A 9 -10.40 -2.61 -6.76
C CYS A 9 -11.25 -3.65 -7.50
N ILE A 10 -12.44 -3.92 -6.98
CA ILE A 10 -13.39 -4.87 -7.60
C ILE A 10 -13.92 -4.40 -8.94
N SER A 11 -14.04 -3.08 -9.14
CA SER A 11 -14.71 -2.50 -10.30
C SER A 11 -13.85 -2.48 -11.57
N GLY A 12 -12.57 -2.84 -11.47
CA GLY A 12 -11.69 -3.01 -12.63
C GLY A 12 -10.28 -2.48 -12.44
N VAL A 13 -9.53 -2.51 -13.53
CA VAL A 13 -8.08 -2.24 -13.58
C VAL A 13 -7.72 -0.75 -13.48
N ALA A 14 -8.62 0.15 -13.89
CA ALA A 14 -8.31 1.57 -14.00
C ALA A 14 -7.96 2.20 -12.66
N HIS A 15 -8.83 2.06 -11.65
CA HIS A 15 -8.58 2.67 -10.34
C HIS A 15 -7.42 1.99 -9.59
N THR A 16 -7.20 0.69 -9.80
CA THR A 16 -6.03 -0.02 -9.27
C THR A 16 -4.74 0.61 -9.79
N TYR A 17 -4.59 0.77 -11.12
CA TYR A 17 -3.39 1.40 -11.69
C TYR A 17 -3.26 2.87 -11.35
N MET A 18 -4.37 3.63 -11.34
CA MET A 18 -4.35 5.03 -10.93
C MET A 18 -3.85 5.19 -9.49
N ALA A 19 -4.30 4.34 -8.58
CA ALA A 19 -3.84 4.35 -7.20
C ALA A 19 -2.37 3.96 -7.10
N ALA A 20 -1.93 2.95 -7.85
CA ALA A 20 -0.52 2.54 -7.88
C ALA A 20 0.40 3.66 -8.38
N GLU A 21 0.08 4.26 -9.53
CA GLU A 21 0.87 5.35 -10.10
C GLU A 21 0.91 6.57 -9.17
N LEU A 22 -0.24 6.91 -8.56
CA LEU A 22 -0.30 8.01 -7.59
C LEU A 22 0.54 7.73 -6.35
N LEU A 23 0.53 6.49 -5.86
CA LEU A 23 1.31 6.06 -4.71
C LEU A 23 2.80 6.12 -5.00
N GLU A 24 3.24 5.60 -6.13
CA GLU A 24 4.63 5.67 -6.60
C GLU A 24 5.11 7.12 -6.71
N LYS A 25 4.32 7.98 -7.36
CA LYS A 25 4.63 9.41 -7.50
C LYS A 25 4.71 10.10 -6.15
N THR A 26 3.79 9.82 -5.24
CA THR A 26 3.75 10.45 -3.92
C THR A 26 4.92 10.00 -3.06
N ALA A 27 5.24 8.71 -3.07
CA ALA A 27 6.40 8.16 -2.38
C ALA A 27 7.72 8.73 -2.91
N HIS A 28 7.87 8.80 -4.23
CA HIS A 28 9.04 9.37 -4.88
C HIS A 28 9.23 10.85 -4.53
N LYS A 29 8.14 11.64 -4.51
CA LYS A 29 8.18 13.06 -4.08
C LYS A 29 8.69 13.24 -2.64
N LEU A 30 8.44 12.26 -1.77
CA LEU A 30 8.91 12.26 -0.38
C LEU A 30 10.30 11.61 -0.21
N GLY A 31 10.92 11.14 -1.30
CA GLY A 31 12.22 10.45 -1.28
C GLY A 31 12.15 9.03 -0.71
N TYR A 32 10.97 8.39 -0.77
CA TYR A 32 10.79 7.00 -0.35
C TYR A 32 10.99 6.04 -1.52
N ILE A 33 11.39 4.82 -1.19
CA ILE A 33 11.43 3.71 -2.14
C ILE A 33 10.11 2.95 -1.97
N ALA A 34 9.31 2.89 -3.03
CA ALA A 34 8.03 2.19 -3.04
C ALA A 34 8.07 1.00 -4.01
N CYS A 35 7.59 -0.16 -3.57
CA CYS A 35 7.28 -1.28 -4.43
C CYS A 35 5.78 -1.53 -4.33
N ILE A 36 5.06 -1.57 -5.45
CA ILE A 36 3.59 -1.64 -5.46
C ILE A 36 3.14 -2.86 -6.25
N GLU A 37 2.37 -3.71 -5.58
CA GLU A 37 1.61 -4.80 -6.17
C GLU A 37 0.20 -4.30 -6.54
N THR A 38 -0.27 -4.65 -7.73
CA THR A 38 -1.60 -4.31 -8.23
C THR A 38 -2.41 -5.57 -8.35
N GLN A 39 -3.55 -5.64 -7.68
CA GLN A 39 -4.49 -6.77 -7.76
C GLN A 39 -5.79 -6.29 -8.41
N GLY A 40 -6.13 -6.84 -9.56
CA GLY A 40 -7.32 -6.46 -10.31
C GLY A 40 -8.00 -7.63 -10.99
N ALA A 41 -8.99 -7.34 -11.83
CA ALA A 41 -9.74 -8.36 -12.57
C ALA A 41 -8.87 -9.20 -13.54
N LEU A 42 -7.69 -8.70 -13.93
CA LEU A 42 -6.73 -9.41 -14.77
C LEU A 42 -5.73 -10.26 -13.97
N GLY A 43 -5.85 -10.27 -12.64
CA GLY A 43 -4.92 -10.92 -11.72
C GLY A 43 -3.99 -9.91 -11.02
N SER A 44 -2.93 -10.45 -10.41
CA SER A 44 -1.92 -9.70 -9.68
C SER A 44 -0.70 -9.42 -10.56
N GLU A 45 -0.23 -8.18 -10.54
CA GLU A 45 1.02 -7.76 -11.20
C GLU A 45 1.95 -7.11 -10.19
N ASN A 46 3.25 -7.16 -10.49
CA ASN A 46 4.33 -6.66 -9.61
C ASN A 46 4.22 -7.23 -8.19
N THR A 47 3.87 -8.52 -8.09
CA THR A 47 3.71 -9.24 -6.83
C THR A 47 4.94 -9.06 -5.94
N LEU A 48 4.69 -8.61 -4.70
CA LEU A 48 5.74 -8.35 -3.73
C LEU A 48 6.38 -9.66 -3.27
N THR A 49 7.71 -9.69 -3.28
CA THR A 49 8.47 -10.80 -2.72
C THR A 49 8.52 -10.71 -1.20
N GLU A 50 8.76 -11.83 -0.52
CA GLU A 50 8.90 -11.85 0.94
C GLU A 50 10.01 -10.91 1.41
N GLU A 51 11.14 -10.84 0.68
CA GLU A 51 12.26 -9.96 1.01
C GLU A 51 11.88 -8.48 0.93
N GLN A 52 11.02 -8.11 -0.03
CA GLN A 52 10.53 -6.74 -0.14
C GLN A 52 9.62 -6.38 1.04
N ILE A 53 8.76 -7.30 1.47
CA ILE A 53 7.85 -7.11 2.59
C ILE A 53 8.61 -7.04 3.92
N GLU A 54 9.61 -7.90 4.11
CA GLU A 54 10.46 -7.90 5.31
C GLU A 54 11.36 -6.66 5.39
N ALA A 55 11.87 -6.17 4.25
CA ALA A 55 12.70 -4.97 4.20
C ALA A 55 11.89 -3.67 4.29
N ALA A 56 10.57 -3.73 4.25
CA ALA A 56 9.71 -2.55 4.30
C ALA A 56 9.54 -2.02 5.73
N ASP A 57 9.56 -0.70 5.86
CA ASP A 57 9.27 -0.02 7.13
C ASP A 57 7.77 -0.07 7.45
N VAL A 58 6.93 0.05 6.40
CA VAL A 58 5.46 0.07 6.45
C VAL A 58 4.88 -0.53 5.17
N ALA A 59 3.81 -1.31 5.32
CA ALA A 59 2.95 -1.79 4.25
C ALA A 59 1.71 -0.89 4.13
N LEU A 60 1.37 -0.48 2.90
CA LEU A 60 0.20 0.34 2.58
C LEU A 60 -0.78 -0.46 1.72
N ILE A 61 -1.94 -0.77 2.27
CA ILE A 61 -3.01 -1.50 1.57
C ILE A 61 -4.07 -0.49 1.14
N VAL A 62 -4.10 -0.18 -0.16
CA VAL A 62 -5.08 0.71 -0.77
C VAL A 62 -6.10 -0.15 -1.51
N ALA A 63 -7.15 -0.59 -0.83
CA ALA A 63 -8.06 -1.57 -1.40
C ALA A 63 -9.50 -1.36 -0.98
N ASP A 64 -10.42 -1.66 -1.91
CA ASP A 64 -11.87 -1.71 -1.65
C ASP A 64 -12.35 -3.15 -1.38
N ILE A 65 -11.44 -4.13 -1.46
CA ILE A 65 -11.66 -5.56 -1.25
C ILE A 65 -10.55 -6.15 -0.39
N ASN A 66 -10.78 -7.35 0.15
CA ASN A 66 -9.71 -8.13 0.75
C ASN A 66 -8.67 -8.48 -0.33
N ILE A 67 -7.40 -8.25 0.01
CA ILE A 67 -6.29 -8.55 -0.88
C ILE A 67 -5.90 -10.02 -0.76
N GLU A 68 -5.41 -10.59 -1.85
CA GLU A 68 -4.84 -11.93 -1.82
C GLU A 68 -3.47 -11.93 -1.12
N GLY A 69 -3.28 -12.91 -0.22
CA GLY A 69 -2.03 -13.05 0.54
C GLY A 69 -1.81 -11.96 1.57
N GLU A 70 -2.88 -11.45 2.19
CA GLU A 70 -2.81 -10.48 3.30
C GLU A 70 -1.94 -10.98 4.47
N ASP A 71 -1.91 -12.30 4.70
CA ASP A 71 -1.13 -12.94 5.76
C ASP A 71 0.38 -12.64 5.68
N ARG A 72 0.89 -12.33 4.47
CA ARG A 72 2.30 -11.94 4.26
C ARG A 72 2.67 -10.68 5.05
N PHE A 73 1.70 -9.82 5.39
CA PHE A 73 1.91 -8.55 6.07
C PHE A 73 1.71 -8.61 7.60
N GLU A 74 1.42 -9.78 8.19
CA GLU A 74 1.10 -9.90 9.63
C GLU A 74 2.18 -9.35 10.58
N LYS A 75 3.44 -9.38 10.16
CA LYS A 75 4.58 -8.86 10.94
C LYS A 75 4.85 -7.39 10.68
N SER A 76 4.32 -6.86 9.58
CA SER A 76 4.56 -5.49 9.11
C SER A 76 3.68 -4.49 9.86
N ARG A 77 4.06 -3.22 9.76
CA ARG A 77 3.17 -2.11 10.14
C ARG A 77 2.25 -1.84 8.96
N ILE A 78 0.95 -1.74 9.19
CA ILE A 78 -0.03 -1.66 8.11
C ILE A 78 -0.78 -0.34 8.19
N VAL A 79 -0.83 0.39 7.09
CA VAL A 79 -1.85 1.42 6.84
C VAL A 79 -2.82 0.85 5.81
N SER A 80 -4.12 0.90 6.07
CA SER A 80 -5.13 0.48 5.12
C SER A 80 -6.18 1.56 4.89
N LEU A 81 -6.57 1.77 3.63
CA LEU A 81 -7.63 2.70 3.24
C LEU A 81 -8.26 2.31 1.90
N SER A 82 -9.41 2.90 1.58
CA SER A 82 -10.09 2.69 0.30
C SER A 82 -9.37 3.39 -0.87
N ILE A 83 -9.56 2.87 -2.07
CA ILE A 83 -9.01 3.46 -3.30
C ILE A 83 -9.55 4.88 -3.49
N ALA A 84 -10.86 5.07 -3.27
CA ALA A 84 -11.50 6.38 -3.41
C ALA A 84 -10.92 7.43 -2.45
N SER A 85 -10.64 7.05 -1.20
CA SER A 85 -10.02 7.94 -0.21
C SER A 85 -8.59 8.29 -0.62
N PHE A 86 -7.82 7.32 -1.08
CA PHE A 86 -6.43 7.53 -1.49
C PHE A 86 -6.31 8.42 -2.73
N LEU A 87 -7.15 8.21 -3.74
CA LEU A 87 -7.17 9.03 -4.95
C LEU A 87 -7.61 10.48 -4.66
N ARG A 88 -8.47 10.68 -3.65
CA ARG A 88 -8.91 12.01 -3.22
C ARG A 88 -7.80 12.76 -2.50
N ASP A 89 -7.17 12.12 -1.53
CA ASP A 89 -6.09 12.72 -0.74
C ASP A 89 -5.04 11.68 -0.32
N PRO A 90 -3.98 11.48 -1.11
CA PRO A 90 -2.91 10.53 -0.79
C PRO A 90 -2.03 11.00 0.38
N THR A 91 -2.13 12.28 0.77
CA THR A 91 -1.29 12.83 1.84
C THR A 91 -1.65 12.26 3.20
N VAL A 92 -2.93 11.94 3.44
CA VAL A 92 -3.40 11.32 4.69
C VAL A 92 -2.73 9.97 4.90
N ALA A 93 -2.64 9.15 3.85
CA ALA A 93 -1.94 7.86 3.90
C ALA A 93 -0.46 8.05 4.24
N MET A 94 0.22 8.99 3.59
CA MET A 94 1.65 9.25 3.85
C MET A 94 1.91 9.77 5.26
N GLN A 95 1.03 10.62 5.80
CA GLN A 95 1.11 11.06 7.19
C GLN A 95 0.92 9.90 8.17
N ALA A 96 0.00 8.98 7.88
CA ALA A 96 -0.18 7.77 8.70
C ALA A 96 1.05 6.86 8.63
N VAL A 97 1.66 6.71 7.46
CA VAL A 97 2.92 5.97 7.27
C VAL A 97 4.04 6.56 8.12
N GLU A 98 4.24 7.89 8.08
CA GLU A 98 5.26 8.55 8.92
C GLU A 98 4.98 8.41 10.41
N LYS A 99 3.71 8.44 10.85
CA LYS A 99 3.35 8.18 12.25
C LYS A 99 3.67 6.76 12.67
N LEU A 100 3.42 5.78 11.79
CA LEU A 100 3.70 4.37 12.05
C LEU A 100 5.18 4.04 12.05
N ARG A 101 6.03 4.85 11.40
CA ARG A 101 7.48 4.65 11.38
C ARG A 101 8.08 4.42 12.77
N SER A 102 7.60 5.12 13.79
CA SER A 102 8.04 4.99 15.19
C SER A 102 7.14 4.09 16.05
N ALA A 103 6.05 3.56 15.51
CA ALA A 103 5.14 2.68 16.23
C ALA A 103 5.75 1.26 16.39
N PRO A 104 5.29 0.48 17.39
CA PRO A 104 5.69 -0.93 17.50
C PRO A 104 5.33 -1.72 16.22
N PRO A 105 6.10 -2.76 15.88
CA PRO A 105 5.74 -3.68 14.80
C PRO A 105 4.34 -4.27 15.01
N LYS A 106 3.69 -4.72 13.92
CA LYS A 106 2.30 -5.23 13.92
C LYS A 106 1.22 -4.19 14.26
N THR A 107 1.55 -2.91 14.25
CA THR A 107 0.53 -1.86 14.39
C THR A 107 -0.23 -1.71 13.07
N ARG A 108 -1.57 -1.72 13.13
CA ARG A 108 -2.46 -1.49 11.99
C ARG A 108 -3.28 -0.21 12.20
N ILE A 109 -3.31 0.65 11.20
CA ILE A 109 -4.17 1.83 11.13
C ILE A 109 -5.09 1.68 9.92
N GLN A 110 -6.39 1.86 10.15
CA GLN A 110 -7.39 1.95 9.09
C GLN A 110 -7.93 3.38 9.01
N LEU A 111 -7.93 3.94 7.79
CA LEU A 111 -8.36 5.31 7.49
C LEU A 111 -9.69 5.33 6.74
#